data_AF-A0A0F5IYH2-F1
#
_entry.id   AF-A0A0F5IYH2-F1
#
_cell.length_a   1.000
_cell.length_b   1.000
_cell.length_c   1.000
_cell.angle_alpha   90.00
_cell.angle_beta   90.00
_cell.angle_gamma   90.00
#
_symmetry.space_group_name_H-M   'P 1'
#
loop_
_entity.id
_entity.type
_entity.pdbx_description
1 polymer ?
#
loop_
_entity_poly.entity_id
_entity_poly.type
_entity_poly.pdbx_seq_one_letter_code
_entity_poly.pdbx_strand_id
1 'polypeptide(L)'
;MIRMALTHFSARLDEYLRRKFPQPEGVAEVGFIGNGSEERPCKLIISLVNIERETAGGISGSIRRNGSEYERSYPPLLLNLDLMLAAVYGEKRYAESLSVLSEALTFMQSHPYFDLNGQTYTTEIVTLSTQDINNIWTTLGGQYYPSVMCKLRKLTIDAKETSGSTGIAGEQNIHLTK
;
A
#
# COMPACT_ATOMS: atom_id res chain seq x y z
N MET A 1 2.19 -10.45 -1.94
CA MET A 1 1.05 -9.54 -1.74
C MET A 1 1.43 -8.05 -1.84
N ILE A 2 1.87 -7.36 -0.77
CA ILE A 2 2.02 -5.88 -0.70
C ILE A 2 2.57 -5.21 -1.97
N ARG A 3 3.83 -5.47 -2.35
CA ARG A 3 4.49 -4.85 -3.53
C ARG A 3 3.63 -4.89 -4.79
N MET A 4 2.99 -6.03 -5.05
CA MET A 4 2.18 -6.25 -6.25
C MET A 4 0.90 -5.38 -6.26
N ALA A 5 0.25 -5.20 -5.10
CA ALA A 5 -0.90 -4.32 -4.98
C ALA A 5 -0.53 -2.85 -5.20
N LEU A 6 0.59 -2.37 -4.60
CA LEU A 6 1.07 -1.01 -4.82
C LEU A 6 1.52 -0.79 -6.28
N THR A 7 2.29 -1.72 -6.86
CA THR A 7 2.74 -1.60 -8.26
C THR A 7 1.57 -1.64 -9.25
N HIS A 8 0.54 -2.46 -9.00
CA HIS A 8 -0.67 -2.47 -9.84
C HIS A 8 -1.46 -1.15 -9.74
N PHE A 9 -1.68 -0.64 -8.51
CA PHE A 9 -2.32 0.66 -8.31
C PHE A 9 -1.54 1.80 -8.98
N SER A 10 -0.22 1.81 -8.77
CA SER A 10 0.69 2.77 -9.40
C SER A 10 0.65 2.71 -10.93
N ALA A 11 0.64 1.52 -11.53
CA ALA A 11 0.60 1.37 -12.98
C ALA A 11 -0.70 1.92 -13.57
N ARG A 12 -1.85 1.70 -12.92
CA ARG A 12 -3.14 2.26 -13.38
C ARG A 12 -3.19 3.79 -13.25
N LEU A 13 -2.63 4.34 -12.17
CA LEU A 13 -2.55 5.79 -11.97
C LEU A 13 -1.57 6.43 -12.97
N ASP A 14 -0.42 5.81 -13.21
CA ASP A 14 0.57 6.23 -14.20
C ASP A 14 -0.01 6.21 -15.63
N GLU A 15 -0.72 5.15 -16.01
CA GLU A 15 -1.40 5.06 -17.30
C GLU A 15 -2.43 6.19 -17.51
N TYR A 16 -3.16 6.55 -16.45
CA TYR A 16 -4.07 7.70 -16.48
C TYR A 16 -3.30 9.03 -16.63
N LEU A 17 -2.27 9.25 -15.82
CA LEU A 17 -1.51 10.50 -15.78
C LEU A 17 -0.70 10.75 -17.05
N ARG A 18 -0.08 9.72 -17.66
CA ARG A 18 0.67 9.84 -18.93
C ARG A 18 -0.14 10.41 -20.09
N ARG A 19 -1.48 10.25 -20.07
CA ARG A 19 -2.39 10.82 -21.08
C ARG A 19 -2.51 12.35 -20.97
N LYS A 20 -2.13 12.92 -19.82
CA LYS A 20 -2.23 14.36 -19.50
C LYS A 20 -0.85 15.02 -19.34
N PHE A 21 0.13 14.26 -18.85
CA PHE A 21 1.52 14.69 -18.66
C PHE A 21 2.45 13.72 -19.40
N PRO A 22 2.77 13.97 -20.68
CA PRO A 22 3.60 13.06 -21.47
C PRO A 22 5.06 13.07 -20.98
N GLN A 23 5.46 11.99 -20.30
CA GLN A 23 6.83 11.79 -19.81
C GLN A 23 7.32 10.37 -20.17
N PRO A 24 8.52 10.20 -20.78
CA PRO A 24 9.03 8.88 -21.17
C PRO A 24 9.20 7.92 -19.98
N GLU A 25 9.72 8.43 -18.86
CA GLU A 25 10.02 7.65 -17.65
C GLU A 25 8.77 7.35 -16.80
N GLY A 26 7.59 7.83 -17.21
CA GLY A 26 6.36 7.78 -16.44
C GLY A 26 6.21 8.93 -15.44
N VAL A 27 4.97 9.12 -14.99
CA VAL A 27 4.53 10.21 -14.12
C VAL A 27 4.30 9.72 -12.69
N ALA A 28 3.93 8.45 -12.48
CA ALA A 28 3.73 7.88 -11.15
C ALA A 28 4.44 6.55 -10.93
N GLU A 29 5.05 6.37 -9.76
CA GLU A 29 5.74 5.14 -9.38
C GLU A 29 5.65 4.84 -7.87
N VAL A 30 5.85 3.57 -7.51
CA VAL A 30 6.04 3.16 -6.10
C VAL A 30 7.48 3.43 -5.72
N GLY A 31 7.70 4.22 -4.66
CA GLY A 31 9.04 4.63 -4.25
C GLY A 31 9.10 5.14 -2.82
N PHE A 32 10.32 5.39 -2.35
CA PHE A 32 10.56 6.06 -1.08
C PHE A 32 10.56 7.58 -1.28
N ILE A 33 9.98 8.32 -0.33
CA ILE A 33 10.00 9.78 -0.31
C ILE A 33 11.03 10.22 0.73
N GLY A 34 12.08 10.92 0.29
CA GLY A 34 13.11 11.49 1.17
C GLY A 34 14.34 11.97 0.42
N ASN A 35 15.36 12.41 1.14
CA ASN A 35 16.56 13.11 0.61
C ASN A 35 17.56 12.22 -0.17
N GLY A 36 17.10 11.17 -0.85
CA GLY A 36 17.96 10.16 -1.50
C GLY A 36 18.61 10.60 -2.82
N SER A 37 18.18 11.72 -3.42
CA SER A 37 18.68 12.16 -4.73
C SER A 37 18.76 13.69 -4.82
N GLU A 38 19.89 14.22 -5.31
CA GLU A 38 20.03 15.65 -5.62
C GLU A 38 19.10 16.06 -6.77
N GLU A 39 18.94 15.16 -7.74
CA GLU A 39 17.98 15.28 -8.83
C GLU A 39 16.59 14.81 -8.38
N ARG A 40 15.57 15.63 -8.65
CA ARG A 40 14.19 15.33 -8.26
C ARG A 40 13.52 14.58 -9.42
N PRO A 41 12.89 13.41 -9.19
CA PRO A 41 12.38 12.57 -10.27
C PRO A 41 11.30 13.24 -11.12
N CYS A 42 10.67 14.30 -10.60
CA CYS A 42 9.53 14.99 -11.23
C CYS A 42 8.39 14.00 -11.50
N LYS A 43 8.05 13.23 -10.46
CA LYS A 43 7.03 12.18 -10.46
C LYS A 43 6.15 12.29 -9.21
N LEU A 44 4.96 11.70 -9.30
CA LEU A 44 4.11 11.35 -8.19
C LEU A 44 4.59 10.04 -7.56
N ILE A 45 5.18 10.11 -6.37
CA ILE A 45 5.68 8.94 -5.65
C ILE A 45 4.59 8.42 -4.71
N ILE A 46 4.27 7.13 -4.83
CA ILE A 46 3.40 6.39 -3.92
C ILE A 46 4.28 5.65 -2.91
N SER A 47 4.31 6.13 -1.67
CA SER A 47 5.06 5.50 -0.57
C SER A 47 4.12 4.86 0.45
N LEU A 48 4.49 3.69 0.95
CA LEU A 48 3.86 3.08 2.12
C LEU A 48 4.37 3.80 3.39
N VAL A 49 3.46 4.34 4.19
CA VAL A 49 3.77 5.04 5.44
C VAL A 49 3.43 4.18 6.66
N ASN A 50 2.31 3.45 6.63
CA ASN A 50 1.85 2.64 7.75
C ASN A 50 1.07 1.40 7.28
N ILE A 51 0.92 0.40 8.16
CA ILE A 51 0.07 -0.77 7.94
C ILE A 51 -0.81 -0.95 9.17
N GLU A 52 -2.12 -0.87 8.97
CA GLU A 52 -3.11 -1.13 10.01
C GLU A 52 -3.77 -2.49 9.82
N ARG A 53 -4.19 -3.09 10.93
CA ARG A 53 -5.03 -4.30 10.89
C ARG A 53 -6.50 -3.90 10.81
N GLU A 54 -7.22 -4.46 9.84
CA GLU A 54 -8.67 -4.28 9.75
C GLU A 54 -9.36 -5.05 10.89
N THR A 55 -9.99 -4.32 11.80
CA THR A 55 -10.59 -4.87 13.03
C THR A 55 -12.05 -5.26 12.84
N ALA A 56 -12.75 -4.71 11.84
CA ALA A 56 -14.15 -5.02 11.56
C ALA A 56 -14.40 -6.46 11.07
N GLY A 57 -13.38 -7.15 10.55
CA GLY A 57 -13.50 -8.49 9.97
C GLY A 57 -13.56 -9.65 10.98
N GLY A 58 -13.45 -9.39 12.28
CA GLY A 58 -13.40 -10.42 13.33
C GLY A 58 -12.06 -11.17 13.41
N ILE A 59 -11.83 -11.84 14.55
CA ILE A 59 -10.59 -12.59 14.82
C ILE A 59 -10.94 -13.97 15.36
N SER A 60 -11.27 -14.90 14.47
CA SER A 60 -11.55 -16.29 14.84
C SER A 60 -10.80 -17.24 13.91
N GLY A 61 -9.70 -17.80 14.42
CA GLY A 61 -9.04 -18.94 13.78
C GLY A 61 -9.94 -20.17 13.89
N SER A 62 -10.18 -20.87 12.77
CA SER A 62 -10.92 -22.13 12.79
C SER A 62 -9.96 -23.30 12.90
N ILE A 63 -10.09 -24.12 13.95
CA ILE A 63 -9.51 -25.46 13.96
C ILE A 63 -10.33 -26.30 12.99
N ARG A 64 -9.71 -26.72 11.88
CA ARG A 64 -10.34 -27.64 10.92
C ARG A 64 -9.82 -29.04 11.19
N ARG A 65 -10.74 -29.98 11.43
CA ARG A 65 -10.42 -31.40 11.59
C ARG A 65 -10.47 -32.07 10.22
N ASN A 66 -9.34 -32.58 9.75
CA ASN A 66 -9.27 -33.38 8.53
C ASN A 66 -8.98 -34.83 8.92
N GLY A 67 -10.04 -35.63 9.11
CA GLY A 67 -9.93 -37.01 9.60
C GLY A 67 -9.37 -37.10 11.03
N SER A 68 -8.19 -37.70 11.18
CA SER A 68 -7.47 -37.86 12.45
C SER A 68 -6.53 -36.70 12.79
N GLU A 69 -6.30 -35.77 11.85
CA GLU A 69 -5.31 -34.71 12.00
C GLU A 69 -5.98 -33.35 12.29
N TYR A 70 -5.38 -32.58 13.19
CA TYR A 70 -5.83 -31.26 13.58
C TYR A 70 -5.01 -30.19 12.86
N GLU A 71 -5.53 -29.68 11.74
CA GLU A 71 -4.85 -28.63 10.99
C GLU A 71 -5.13 -27.27 11.65
N ARG A 72 -4.10 -26.69 12.29
CA ARG A 72 -4.17 -25.32 12.83
C ARG A 72 -4.07 -24.32 11.70
N SER A 73 -5.22 -23.92 11.16
CA SER A 73 -5.30 -22.76 10.26
C SER A 73 -5.23 -21.47 11.05
N TYR A 74 -4.21 -20.65 10.79
CA TYR A 74 -4.22 -19.25 11.23
C TYR A 74 -5.29 -18.47 10.44
N PRO A 75 -6.02 -17.52 11.06
CA PRO A 75 -6.94 -16.66 10.33
C PRO A 75 -6.15 -15.69 9.44
N PRO A 76 -6.62 -15.35 8.23
CA PRO A 76 -5.93 -14.40 7.36
C PRO A 76 -5.72 -13.03 8.03
N LEU A 77 -4.59 -12.40 7.74
CA LEU A 77 -4.33 -11.02 8.13
C LEU A 77 -5.07 -10.10 7.18
N LEU A 78 -6.16 -9.51 7.67
CA LEU A 78 -6.88 -8.43 7.00
C LEU A 78 -6.19 -7.11 7.35
N LEU A 79 -5.70 -6.40 6.33
CA LEU A 79 -4.85 -5.24 6.46
C LEU A 79 -5.37 -4.07 5.61
N ASN A 80 -5.15 -2.87 6.13
CA ASN A 80 -5.26 -1.60 5.41
C ASN A 80 -3.85 -1.02 5.27
N LEU A 81 -3.52 -0.52 4.09
CA LEU A 81 -2.22 0.08 3.79
C LEU A 81 -2.38 1.59 3.70
N ASP A 82 -1.60 2.30 4.50
CA ASP A 82 -1.59 3.76 4.55
C ASP A 82 -0.51 4.29 3.62
N LEU A 83 -0.94 4.94 2.54
CA LEU A 83 -0.11 5.40 1.42
C LEU A 83 -0.04 6.92 1.37
N MET A 84 1.16 7.47 1.27
CA MET A 84 1.37 8.88 0.90
C MET A 84 1.59 8.97 -0.60
N LEU A 85 0.78 9.79 -1.28
CA LEU A 85 0.98 10.16 -2.68
C LEU A 85 1.56 11.57 -2.70
N ALA A 86 2.84 11.72 -3.04
CA ALA A 86 3.54 13.01 -3.02
C ALA A 86 4.08 13.37 -4.41
N ALA A 87 3.84 14.60 -4.86
CA ALA A 87 4.34 15.11 -6.12
C ALA A 87 5.77 15.68 -5.93
N VAL A 88 6.78 14.84 -6.17
CA VAL A 88 8.20 15.11 -5.91
C VAL A 88 8.83 15.85 -7.10
N TYR A 89 8.59 17.17 -7.16
CA TYR A 89 9.08 18.10 -8.18
C TYR A 89 9.97 19.18 -7.56
N GLY A 90 10.82 19.81 -8.38
CA GLY A 90 11.57 21.00 -7.96
C GLY A 90 10.69 22.25 -7.84
N GLU A 91 11.13 23.23 -7.05
CA GLU A 91 10.41 24.48 -6.78
C GLU A 91 9.93 25.20 -8.05
N LYS A 92 10.78 25.23 -9.09
CA LYS A 92 10.47 25.81 -10.41
C LYS A 92 9.30 25.12 -11.15
N ARG A 93 8.94 23.90 -10.74
CA ARG A 93 7.84 23.08 -11.29
C ARG A 93 6.70 22.89 -10.27
N TYR A 94 6.61 23.71 -9.23
CA TYR A 94 5.56 23.60 -8.20
C TYR A 94 4.13 23.71 -8.77
N ALA A 95 3.90 24.56 -9.78
CA ALA A 95 2.59 24.64 -10.43
C ALA A 95 2.20 23.32 -11.12
N GLU A 96 3.17 22.62 -11.73
CA GLU A 96 2.96 21.33 -12.38
C GLU A 96 2.72 20.21 -11.35
N SER A 97 3.42 20.22 -10.22
CA SER A 97 3.22 19.24 -9.15
C SER A 97 1.80 19.32 -8.55
N LEU A 98 1.23 20.53 -8.47
CA LEU A 98 -0.18 20.74 -8.12
C LEU A 98 -1.12 20.20 -9.22
N SER A 99 -0.82 20.40 -10.50
CA SER A 99 -1.61 19.82 -11.60
C SER A 99 -1.62 18.29 -11.56
N VAL A 100 -0.46 17.66 -11.36
CA VAL A 100 -0.32 16.20 -11.26
C VAL A 100 -1.05 15.66 -10.03
N LEU A 101 -0.96 16.34 -8.88
CA LEU A 101 -1.70 15.95 -7.67
C LEU A 101 -3.23 16.09 -7.86
N SER A 102 -3.70 17.17 -8.48
CA SER A 102 -5.13 17.37 -8.81
C SER A 102 -5.66 16.24 -9.71
N GLU A 103 -4.85 15.80 -10.67
CA GLU A 103 -5.22 14.70 -11.56
C GLU A 103 -5.16 13.33 -10.88
N ALA A 104 -4.25 13.12 -9.93
CA ALA A 104 -4.24 11.93 -9.08
C ALA A 104 -5.49 11.84 -8.20
N LEU A 105 -5.93 12.95 -7.60
CA LEU A 105 -7.18 13.04 -6.86
C LEU A 105 -8.39 12.73 -7.77
N THR A 106 -8.40 13.26 -8.99
CA THR A 106 -9.45 13.00 -9.99
C THR A 106 -9.49 11.53 -10.40
N PHE A 107 -8.33 10.88 -10.58
CA PHE A 107 -8.24 9.44 -10.82
C PHE A 107 -8.83 8.65 -9.66
N MET A 108 -8.40 8.92 -8.42
CA MET A 108 -8.88 8.20 -7.23
C MET A 108 -10.39 8.36 -7.03
N GLN A 109 -10.93 9.56 -7.25
CA GLN A 109 -12.36 9.84 -7.12
C GLN A 109 -13.21 9.11 -8.19
N SER A 110 -12.66 8.94 -9.40
CA SER A 110 -13.35 8.28 -10.53
C SER A 110 -13.13 6.76 -10.59
N HIS A 111 -12.03 6.27 -10.04
CA HIS A 111 -11.64 4.85 -10.04
C HIS A 111 -11.26 4.35 -8.63
N PRO A 112 -12.15 4.45 -7.61
CA PRO A 112 -11.83 4.08 -6.23
C PRO A 112 -11.67 2.56 -6.00
N TYR A 113 -11.84 1.74 -7.05
CA TYR A 113 -11.78 0.27 -6.98
C TYR A 113 -10.84 -0.30 -8.06
N PHE A 114 -10.15 -1.38 -7.71
CA PHE A 114 -9.40 -2.19 -8.66
C PHE A 114 -9.39 -3.67 -8.27
N ASP A 115 -9.40 -4.55 -9.26
CA ASP A 115 -9.32 -5.99 -9.07
C ASP A 115 -7.89 -6.48 -9.34
N LEU A 116 -7.36 -7.29 -8.43
CA LEU A 116 -6.06 -7.93 -8.56
C LEU A 116 -6.14 -9.33 -7.95
N ASN A 117 -5.76 -10.36 -8.71
CA ASN A 117 -5.78 -11.77 -8.31
C ASN A 117 -7.14 -12.25 -7.72
N GLY A 118 -8.26 -11.76 -8.27
CA GLY A 118 -9.60 -12.12 -7.79
C GLY A 118 -10.05 -11.39 -6.51
N GLN A 119 -9.28 -10.40 -6.04
CA GLN A 119 -9.59 -9.57 -4.89
C GLN A 119 -9.81 -8.11 -5.31
N THR A 120 -10.96 -7.54 -4.93
CA THR A 120 -11.30 -6.13 -5.17
C THR A 120 -10.78 -5.25 -4.04
N TYR A 121 -9.77 -4.45 -4.36
CA TYR A 121 -9.20 -3.43 -3.48
C TYR A 121 -10.03 -2.14 -3.51
N THR A 122 -9.83 -1.28 -2.52
CA THR A 122 -10.53 0.02 -2.44
C THR A 122 -9.56 1.09 -1.97
N THR A 123 -9.53 2.24 -2.65
CA THR A 123 -8.70 3.39 -2.29
C THR A 123 -9.57 4.53 -1.75
N GLU A 124 -9.24 5.01 -0.56
CA GLU A 124 -9.98 6.04 0.18
C GLU A 124 -9.04 7.19 0.54
N ILE A 125 -9.41 8.44 0.25
CA ILE A 125 -8.63 9.61 0.69
C ILE A 125 -8.80 9.79 2.20
N VAL A 126 -7.69 10.02 2.91
CA VAL A 126 -7.67 10.22 4.36
C VAL A 126 -7.26 11.66 4.68
N THR A 127 -8.03 12.33 5.53
CA THR A 127 -7.63 13.63 6.09
C THR A 127 -6.72 13.40 7.29
N LEU A 128 -5.49 13.92 7.22
CA LEU A 128 -4.54 13.94 8.33
C LEU A 128 -4.70 15.22 9.17
N SER A 129 -4.35 15.16 10.46
CA SER A 129 -4.19 16.38 11.24
C SER A 129 -2.89 17.11 10.87
N THR A 130 -2.80 18.41 11.17
CA THR A 130 -1.56 19.17 10.99
C THR A 130 -0.38 18.55 11.76
N GLN A 131 -0.65 17.91 12.91
CA GLN A 131 0.37 17.21 13.68
C GLN A 131 0.86 15.95 12.96
N ASP A 132 -0.05 15.14 12.39
CA ASP A 132 0.32 13.92 11.66
C ASP A 132 1.11 14.25 10.38
N ILE A 133 0.69 15.28 9.65
CA ILE A 133 1.41 15.80 8.48
C ILE A 133 2.85 16.16 8.86
N ASN A 134 3.04 16.96 9.92
CA ASN A 134 4.36 17.34 10.40
C ASN A 134 5.19 16.14 10.86
N ASN A 135 4.59 15.18 11.59
CA ASN A 135 5.27 13.98 12.07
C ASN A 135 5.79 13.11 10.92
N ILE A 136 4.93 12.84 9.93
CA ILE A 136 5.28 12.03 8.75
C ILE A 136 6.41 12.71 7.97
N TRP A 137 6.26 14.00 7.63
CA TRP A 137 7.27 14.71 6.86
C TRP A 137 8.60 14.88 7.61
N THR A 138 8.58 15.07 8.92
CA THR A 138 9.80 15.06 9.75
C THR A 138 10.51 13.70 9.69
N THR A 139 9.76 12.60 9.79
CA THR A 139 10.29 11.23 9.72
C THR A 139 10.85 10.89 8.34
N LEU A 140 10.27 11.43 7.27
CA LEU A 140 10.74 11.26 5.88
C LEU A 140 11.94 12.16 5.50
N GLY A 141 12.57 12.84 6.47
CA GLY A 141 13.77 13.66 6.26
C GLY A 141 13.52 15.17 6.12
N GLY A 142 12.32 15.64 6.46
CA GLY A 142 11.98 17.06 6.63
C GLY A 142 11.61 17.83 5.36
N GLN A 143 11.84 17.28 4.16
CA GLN A 143 11.49 17.96 2.91
C GLN A 143 10.02 17.71 2.53
N TYR A 144 9.17 18.71 2.75
CA TYR A 144 7.75 18.67 2.39
C TYR A 144 7.52 18.77 0.88
N TYR A 145 6.57 17.98 0.37
CA TYR A 145 6.04 18.08 -1.00
C TYR A 145 4.50 18.14 -1.00
N PRO A 146 3.85 18.74 -2.01
CA PRO A 146 2.40 18.61 -2.20
C PRO A 146 1.98 17.15 -2.24
N SER A 147 1.05 16.77 -1.36
CA SER A 147 0.74 15.37 -1.13
C SER A 147 -0.67 15.12 -0.61
N VAL A 148 -1.16 13.89 -0.78
CA VAL A 148 -2.41 13.40 -0.18
C VAL A 148 -2.18 12.04 0.47
N MET A 149 -2.87 11.78 1.58
CA MET A 149 -2.90 10.49 2.25
C MET A 149 -4.05 9.62 1.70
N CYS A 150 -3.77 8.34 1.48
CA CYS A 150 -4.72 7.37 0.94
C CYS A 150 -4.66 6.06 1.74
N LYS A 151 -5.82 5.50 2.09
CA LYS A 151 -5.94 4.14 2.64
C LYS A 151 -6.30 3.17 1.52
N LEU A 152 -5.41 2.23 1.23
CA LEU A 152 -5.66 1.08 0.36
C LEU A 152 -6.16 -0.08 1.21
N ARG A 153 -7.46 -0.37 1.11
CA ARG A 153 -8.18 -1.34 1.94
C ARG A 153 -8.22 -2.74 1.34
N LYS A 154 -8.59 -3.69 2.19
CA LYS A 154 -8.83 -5.11 1.84
C LYS A 154 -7.58 -5.77 1.27
N LEU A 155 -6.40 -5.53 1.86
CA LEU A 155 -5.28 -6.43 1.65
C LEU A 155 -5.48 -7.66 2.54
N THR A 156 -5.35 -8.86 1.96
CA THR A 156 -5.36 -10.12 2.72
C THR A 156 -3.99 -10.79 2.59
N ILE A 157 -3.50 -11.37 3.68
CA ILE A 157 -2.35 -12.28 3.68
C ILE A 157 -2.78 -13.57 4.40
N ASP A 158 -2.80 -14.70 3.69
CA ASP A 158 -3.10 -16.02 4.25
C ASP A 158 -1.79 -16.82 4.40
N ALA A 159 -1.58 -17.43 5.57
CA ALA A 159 -0.42 -18.28 5.83
C ALA A 159 -0.33 -19.50 4.89
N LYS A 160 -1.45 -19.92 4.28
CA LYS A 160 -1.51 -21.02 3.31
C LYS A 160 -0.73 -20.75 2.01
N GLU A 161 -0.45 -19.49 1.69
CA GLU A 161 0.44 -19.16 0.57
C GLU A 161 1.88 -19.68 0.81
N THR A 162 2.28 -19.87 2.08
CA THR A 162 3.61 -20.36 2.47
C THR A 162 3.79 -21.86 2.21
N SER A 163 2.71 -22.64 2.16
CA SER A 163 2.77 -24.11 2.03
C SER A 163 3.27 -24.59 0.65
N GLY A 164 3.35 -23.70 -0.34
CA GLY A 164 3.96 -23.98 -1.64
C GLY A 164 5.49 -23.92 -1.67
N SER A 165 6.13 -23.40 -0.61
CA SER A 165 7.59 -23.30 -0.49
C SER A 165 8.08 -24.06 0.75
N THR A 166 8.69 -25.22 0.52
CA THR A 166 9.55 -26.01 1.46
C THR A 166 9.27 -25.79 2.95
N GLY A 167 8.54 -26.73 3.56
CA GLY A 167 8.08 -26.64 4.94
C GLY A 167 9.18 -26.27 5.95
N ILE A 168 8.86 -25.29 6.80
CA ILE A 168 9.65 -24.95 7.99
C ILE A 168 9.50 -26.12 8.98
N ALA A 169 10.56 -26.91 9.13
CA ALA A 169 10.59 -28.06 10.03
C ALA A 169 10.97 -27.64 11.46
N GLY A 170 10.24 -28.17 12.46
CA GLY A 170 10.34 -27.80 13.89
C GLY A 170 9.55 -26.51 14.21
N GLU A 171 8.83 -26.36 15.33
CA GLU A 171 8.66 -27.17 16.56
C GLU A 171 7.31 -26.75 17.23
N GLN A 172 6.63 -27.47 18.13
CA GLN A 172 6.90 -28.69 18.91
C GLN A 172 5.68 -29.63 18.95
N ASN A 173 5.90 -30.92 19.21
CA ASN A 173 4.83 -31.84 19.65
C ASN A 173 4.61 -31.71 21.18
N ILE A 174 3.54 -31.05 21.61
CA ILE A 174 3.14 -31.08 23.03
C ILE A 174 2.38 -32.39 23.29
N HIS A 175 3.11 -33.42 23.67
CA HIS A 175 2.56 -34.72 24.05
C HIS A 175 1.94 -34.64 25.46
N LEU A 176 0.65 -34.26 25.55
CA LEU A 176 -0.12 -34.37 26.79
C LEU A 176 -0.45 -35.84 27.07
N THR A 177 0.42 -36.50 27.84
CA THR A 177 0.12 -37.78 28.48
C THR A 177 -0.68 -37.51 29.77
N LYS A 178 -1.62 -38.41 30.08
CA LYS A 178 -2.52 -38.34 31.26
C LYS A 178 -1.77 -38.44 32.59
#